data_AF-A0A6M0HRA1-F1
#
_entry.id   AF-A0A6M0HRA1-F1
#
_cell.length_a   1.000
_cell.length_b   1.000
_cell.length_c   1.000
_cell.angle_alpha   90.00
_cell.angle_beta   90.00
_cell.angle_gamma   90.00
#
_symmetry.space_group_name_H-M   'P 1'
#
loop_
_entity.id
_entity.type
_entity.pdbx_description
1 polymer ?
#
loop_
_entity_poly.entity_id
_entity_poly.type
_entity_poly.pdbx_seq_one_letter_code
_entity_poly.pdbx_strand_id
1 'polypeptide(L)' 'MLNADPFLPRPTLTNPHHIATLVDRIGALAGSQAEVWRLLTDRYTVDLDEVAALLPRSEPEPVWLPART' A
#
# COMPACT_ATOMS: atom_id res chain seq x y z
N MET A 1 -0.23 8.70 19.01
CA MET A 1 -1.21 7.94 18.22
C MET A 1 -2.01 8.95 17.43
N LEU A 2 -1.91 8.93 16.10
CA LEU A 2 -2.65 9.87 15.25
C LEU A 2 -4.08 9.36 15.17
N ASN A 3 -4.98 9.92 15.98
CA ASN A 3 -6.42 9.69 15.82
C ASN A 3 -6.81 10.32 14.48
N ALA A 4 -6.86 9.53 13.41
CA ALA A 4 -7.52 9.93 12.19
C ALA A 4 -9.01 9.93 12.49
N ASP A 5 -9.60 11.12 12.66
CA ASP A 5 -11.04 11.27 12.84
C ASP A 5 -11.78 10.55 11.71
N PRO A 6 -12.60 9.52 12.01
CA PRO A 6 -13.26 8.70 11.00
C PRO A 6 -14.32 9.48 10.19
N PHE A 7 -14.64 10.69 10.64
CA PHE A 7 -15.61 11.59 10.00
C PHE A 7 -14.96 12.65 9.10
N LEU A 8 -13.62 12.75 9.07
CA LEU A 8 -12.96 13.62 8.11
C LEU A 8 -12.92 12.93 6.75
N PRO A 9 -13.43 13.57 5.68
CA PRO A 9 -13.37 12.99 4.35
C PRO A 9 -11.90 12.84 3.93
N ARG A 10 -11.43 11.59 3.83
CA ARG A 10 -10.10 11.31 3.29
C ARG A 10 -10.06 11.71 1.82
N PRO A 11 -8.98 12.36 1.36
CA PRO A 11 -8.79 12.65 -0.05
C PRO A 11 -8.74 11.34 -0.86
N THR A 12 -9.57 11.25 -1.89
CA THR A 12 -9.58 10.11 -2.81
C THR A 12 -8.53 10.32 -3.90
N LEU A 13 -7.59 9.38 -4.01
CA LEU A 13 -6.62 9.35 -5.09
C LEU A 13 -7.14 8.43 -6.19
N THR A 14 -7.67 9.05 -7.25
CA THR A 14 -8.17 8.36 -8.44
C THR A 14 -7.22 8.44 -9.62
N ASN A 15 -6.18 9.29 -9.55
CA ASN A 15 -5.23 9.48 -10.64
C ASN A 15 -4.00 8.56 -10.43
N PRO A 16 -3.74 7.60 -11.33
CA PRO A 16 -2.61 6.67 -11.21
C PRO A 16 -1.25 7.37 -11.09
N HIS A 17 -1.07 8.52 -11.73
CA HIS A 17 0.18 9.28 -11.65
C HIS A 17 0.40 9.89 -10.25
N HIS A 18 -0.68 10.33 -9.60
CA HIS A 18 -0.61 10.82 -8.22
C HIS A 18 -0.36 9.68 -7.24
N ILE A 19 -0.95 8.51 -7.48
CA ILE A 19 -0.70 7.31 -6.68
C ILE A 19 0.78 6.91 -6.80
N ALA A 20 1.33 6.83 -8.01
CA ALA A 20 2.74 6.49 -8.24
C ALA A 20 3.70 7.47 -7.55
N THR A 21 3.46 8.77 -7.70
CA THR A 21 4.27 9.82 -7.05
C THR A 21 4.20 9.72 -5.53
N LEU A 22 3.02 9.39 -4.98
CA LEU A 22 2.85 9.28 -3.55
C LEU A 22 3.49 8.01 -2.99
N VAL A 23 3.35 6.88 -3.70
CA VAL A 23 4.02 5.62 -3.38
C VAL A 23 5.54 5.79 -3.37
N ASP A 24 6.11 6.52 -4.33
CA ASP A 24 7.55 6.84 -4.37
C ASP A 24 7.97 7.68 -3.14
N ARG A 25 7.25 8.76 -2.84
CA ARG A 25 7.54 9.62 -1.68
C ARG A 25 7.39 8.91 -0.35
N ILE A 26 6.35 8.07 -0.19
CA ILE A 26 6.13 7.28 1.02
C ILE A 26 7.17 6.17 1.09
N GLY A 27 7.51 5.53 -0.02
CA GLY A 27 8.54 4.50 -0.12
C GLY A 27 9.91 5.00 0.33
N ALA A 28 10.27 6.24 0.01
CA ALA A 28 11.50 6.87 0.51
C ALA A 28 11.53 7.08 2.04
N LEU A 29 10.36 7.09 2.69
CA LEU A 29 10.19 7.33 4.13
C LEU A 29 9.84 6.06 4.92
N ALA A 30 9.38 5.01 4.24
CA ALA A 30 8.87 3.78 4.85
C ALA A 30 9.93 2.69 4.84
N GLY A 31 10.10 1.98 5.96
CA GLY A 31 11.07 0.89 6.08
C GLY A 31 10.65 -0.41 5.39
N SER A 32 9.41 -0.49 4.88
CA SER A 32 8.88 -1.69 4.20
C SER A 32 7.67 -1.37 3.32
N GLN A 33 7.37 -2.25 2.36
CA GLN A 33 6.16 -2.14 1.53
C GLN A 33 4.87 -2.18 2.35
N ALA A 34 4.83 -2.99 3.42
CA ALA A 34 3.68 -3.05 4.33
C ALA A 34 3.44 -1.69 5.02
N GLU A 35 4.52 -0.96 5.31
CA GLU A 35 4.44 0.37 5.89
C GLU A 35 4.02 1.43 4.86
N VAL A 36 4.45 1.30 3.60
CA VAL A 36 3.92 2.11 2.49
C VAL A 36 2.41 1.94 2.38
N TRP A 37 1.94 0.68 2.33
CA TRP A 37 0.52 0.35 2.26
C TRP A 37 -0.28 0.94 3.43
N ARG A 38 0.24 0.78 4.66
CA ARG A 38 -0.38 1.32 5.87
C ARG A 38 -0.51 2.84 5.81
N LEU A 39 0.55 3.56 5.44
CA LEU A 39 0.54 5.02 5.38
C LEU A 39 -0.37 5.56 4.28
N LEU A 40 -0.45 4.85 3.16
CA LEU A 40 -1.30 5.20 2.03
C LEU A 40 -2.78 5.08 2.41
N THR A 41 -3.18 3.94 3.00
CA THR A 41 -4.59 3.67 3.37
C THR A 41 -5.05 4.40 4.63
N ASP A 42 -4.14 4.78 5.53
CA ASP A 42 -4.43 5.62 6.70
C ASP A 42 -4.81 7.05 6.29
N ARG A 43 -4.09 7.62 5.31
CA ARG A 43 -4.21 9.04 4.93
C ARG A 43 -5.09 9.29 3.71
N TYR A 44 -5.25 8.30 2.83
CA TYR A 44 -5.93 8.46 1.55
C TYR A 44 -6.92 7.33 1.31
N THR A 45 -7.99 7.64 0.57
CA THR A 45 -8.81 6.61 -0.07
C THR A 45 -8.19 6.32 -1.43
N VAL A 46 -7.81 5.07 -1.68
CA VAL A 46 -7.10 4.65 -2.89
C VAL A 46 -7.83 3.51 -3.58
N ASP A 47 -7.67 3.43 -4.89
CA ASP A 47 -8.03 2.23 -5.64
C ASP A 47 -6.99 1.13 -5.36
N LEU A 48 -7.47 -0.04 -4.90
CA LEU A 48 -6.61 -1.15 -4.50
C LEU A 48 -5.85 -1.74 -5.69
N ASP A 49 -6.50 -1.83 -6.85
CA ASP A 49 -5.94 -2.44 -8.05
C ASP A 49 -4.85 -1.54 -8.65
N GLU A 50 -5.07 -0.23 -8.68
CA GLU A 50 -4.07 0.74 -9.15
C GLU A 50 -2.82 0.73 -8.26
N VAL A 51 -2.98 0.63 -6.94
CA VAL A 51 -1.84 0.54 -6.01
C VAL A 51 -1.12 -0.80 -6.15
N ALA A 52 -1.86 -1.90 -6.33
CA ALA A 52 -1.28 -3.23 -6.54
C ALA A 52 -0.46 -3.30 -7.85
N ALA A 53 -0.85 -2.55 -8.88
CA ALA A 53 -0.08 -2.43 -10.12
C ALA A 53 1.25 -1.68 -9.94
N LEU A 54 1.34 -0.81 -8.92
CA LEU A 54 2.52 0.03 -8.66
C LEU A 54 3.48 -0.57 -7.63
N LEU A 55 3.00 -1.44 -6.74
CA LEU A 55 3.85 -2.08 -5.74
C LEU A 55 4.54 -3.32 -6.34
N PRO A 56 5.88 -3.48 -6.16
CA PRO A 56 6.56 -4.69 -6.55
C PRO A 56 5.91 -5.89 -5.86
N ARG A 57 5.53 -6.90 -6.66
CA ARG A 57 4.90 -8.12 -6.20
C ARG A 57 5.84 -8.88 -5.27
N SER A 58 5.71 -8.65 -3.96
CA SER A 58 6.29 -9.52 -2.94
C SER A 58 5.43 -10.77 -2.87
N GLU A 59 5.48 -11.61 -3.90
CA GLU A 59 5.00 -12.99 -3.75
C GLU A 59 6.00 -13.68 -2.81
N PRO A 60 5.63 -14.05 -1.57
CA PRO A 60 6.41 -15.03 -0.85
C PRO A 60 6.47 -16.27 -1.73
N GLU A 61 7.66 -16.83 -1.96
CA GLU A 61 7.77 -18.09 -2.67
C GLU A 61 6.76 -19.06 -2.06
N PRO A 62 5.83 -19.61 -2.86
CA PRO A 62 4.86 -20.52 -2.31
C PRO A 62 5.66 -21.69 -1.75
N VAL A 63 5.59 -21.90 -0.44
CA VAL A 63 6.05 -23.14 0.19
C VAL A 63 4.99 -24.17 -0.15
N TRP A 64 5.19 -24.84 -1.29
CA TRP A 64 4.35 -25.98 -1.65
C TRP A 64 4.61 -27.02 -0.57
N LEU A 65 3.55 -27.43 0.12
CA LEU A 65 3.52 -28.39 1.22
C LEU A 65 4.64 -29.45 1.10
N PRO A 66 5.43 -29.72 2.16
CA PRO A 66 6.52 -30.68 2.08
C PRO A 66 5.98 -32.05 1.66
N ALA A 67 6.65 -32.65 0.67
CA ALA A 67 6.32 -33.98 0.18
C ALA A 67 6.24 -34.95 1.37
N ARG A 68 5.09 -35.63 1.49
CA ARG A 68 4.87 -36.64 2.52
C ARG A 68 5.81 -37.82 2.20
N THR A 69 6.83 -38.01 3.04
CA THR A 69 7.65 -39.24 3.08
C THR A 69 6.84 -40.42 3.57
#